data_AF-A0A7S1CBU0-F1
#
_entry.id   AF-A0A7S1CBU0-F1
#
_cell.length_a   1.000
_cell.length_b   1.000
_cell.length_c   1.000
_cell.angle_alpha   90.00
_cell.angle_beta   90.00
_cell.angle_gamma   90.00
#
_symmetry.space_group_name_H-M   'P 1'
#
loop_
_entity.id
_entity.type
_entity.pdbx_description
1 polymer ?
#
loop_
_entity_poly.entity_id
_entity_poly.type
_entity_poly.pdbx_seq_one_letter_code
_entity_poly.pdbx_strand_id
1 'polypeptide(L)'
;DDSLSSDDDADDAGALDADDDDWDDKNERARLRKLRKLAAGNGDAKGGAGGASKRKRGGRGPDKKPRKRRGPPKSRAEGGAGGGRKKKAEKRVRERASRPYKPKPKPEYPVEDIPGDFYDTYDAPWCRYCGARASGQFQRGPWGPATLCVAHYVTWWQKRTLDLTPWEDELPRRPIDPTQNTEWKYKHTMQERLRQAEETRLMHLTNPNWAKSGSYVPTVPDQYSRPLTGRGSARRQASREAE
;
A
#
# COMPACT_ATOMS: atom_id res chain seq x y z
N ASP A 1 25.84 -22.53 -46.89
CA ASP A 1 26.56 -22.22 -45.64
C ASP A 1 26.38 -20.77 -45.30
N ASP A 2 25.59 -20.48 -44.28
CA ASP A 2 26.11 -19.78 -43.11
C ASP A 2 25.08 -19.96 -41.99
N SER A 3 25.38 -20.98 -41.19
CA SER A 3 24.70 -21.32 -39.96
C SER A 3 25.09 -20.30 -38.90
N LEU A 4 24.13 -19.57 -38.34
CA LEU A 4 24.33 -18.88 -37.08
C LEU A 4 23.33 -19.39 -36.05
N SER A 5 23.79 -20.45 -35.39
CA SER A 5 23.44 -20.79 -34.02
C SER A 5 23.84 -19.66 -33.08
N SER A 6 22.99 -19.35 -32.11
CA SER A 6 23.46 -19.00 -30.77
C SER A 6 22.31 -19.14 -29.79
N ASP A 7 22.26 -20.33 -29.21
CA ASP A 7 21.89 -20.58 -27.82
C ASP A 7 22.69 -19.67 -26.85
N ASP A 8 22.36 -19.81 -25.56
CA ASP A 8 23.07 -19.32 -24.37
C ASP A 8 22.49 -18.06 -23.68
N ASP A 9 21.53 -18.35 -22.79
CA ASP A 9 21.62 -18.12 -21.34
C ASP A 9 22.07 -16.76 -20.80
N ALA A 10 21.19 -16.12 -20.04
CA ALA A 10 21.53 -15.67 -18.68
C ALA A 10 20.26 -15.27 -17.90
N ASP A 11 19.95 -16.08 -16.89
CA ASP A 11 19.06 -15.78 -15.77
C ASP A 11 19.49 -14.50 -15.03
N ASP A 12 18.90 -13.35 -15.37
CA ASP A 12 18.95 -12.17 -14.50
C ASP A 12 17.79 -12.26 -13.50
N ALA A 13 18.02 -13.02 -12.42
CA ALA A 13 17.16 -13.03 -11.25
C ALA A 13 17.27 -11.68 -10.53
N GLY A 14 16.58 -10.68 -11.08
CA GLY A 14 16.45 -9.34 -10.52
C GLY A 14 15.94 -9.43 -9.09
N ALA A 15 16.79 -9.01 -8.15
CA ALA A 15 16.45 -8.83 -6.75
C ALA A 15 15.32 -7.80 -6.66
N LEU A 16 14.09 -8.31 -6.45
CA LEU A 16 12.92 -7.49 -6.18
C LEU A 16 13.11 -6.81 -4.82
N ASP A 17 13.33 -5.51 -4.86
CA ASP A 17 13.38 -4.62 -3.70
C ASP A 17 12.08 -4.75 -2.89
N ALA A 18 12.16 -5.46 -1.77
CA ALA A 18 11.05 -5.89 -0.92
C ALA A 18 10.65 -4.83 0.12
N ASP A 19 10.51 -3.55 -0.27
CA ASP A 19 10.35 -2.45 0.68
C ASP A 19 9.01 -1.69 0.63
N ASP A 20 8.00 -2.16 -0.12
CA ASP A 20 6.70 -1.45 -0.26
C ASP A 20 5.48 -2.11 0.43
N ASP A 21 5.64 -3.19 1.21
CA ASP A 21 4.54 -3.91 1.89
C ASP A 21 4.29 -3.53 3.38
N ASP A 22 5.01 -2.56 3.96
CA ASP A 22 4.93 -2.24 5.41
C ASP A 22 3.69 -1.41 5.83
N TRP A 23 2.87 -0.94 4.88
CA TRP A 23 1.69 -0.13 5.22
C TRP A 23 0.46 -0.97 5.58
N ASP A 24 0.20 -2.06 4.86
CA ASP A 24 -0.94 -2.93 5.15
C ASP A 24 -0.70 -3.82 6.39
N ASP A 25 0.54 -4.23 6.66
CA ASP A 25 0.88 -5.09 7.81
C ASP A 25 0.66 -4.39 9.17
N LYS A 26 0.78 -3.06 9.24
CA LYS A 26 0.45 -2.29 10.46
C LYS A 26 -1.04 -2.24 10.75
N ASN A 27 -1.88 -2.13 9.72
CA ASN A 27 -3.32 -2.08 9.89
C ASN A 27 -3.89 -3.48 10.21
N GLU A 28 -3.33 -4.52 9.60
CA GLU A 28 -3.62 -5.94 9.89
C GLU A 28 -3.21 -6.29 11.33
N ARG A 29 -2.00 -5.91 11.78
CA ARG A 29 -1.56 -6.07 13.19
C ARG A 29 -2.45 -5.34 14.18
N ALA A 30 -2.94 -4.15 13.83
CA ALA A 30 -3.86 -3.40 14.68
C ALA A 30 -5.22 -4.11 14.81
N ARG A 31 -5.74 -4.67 13.70
CA ARG A 31 -6.95 -5.50 13.69
C ARG A 31 -6.78 -6.79 14.49
N LEU A 32 -5.67 -7.52 14.29
CA LEU A 32 -5.39 -8.75 15.02
C LEU A 32 -5.20 -8.51 16.53
N ARG A 33 -4.56 -7.40 16.93
CA ARG A 33 -4.50 -6.99 18.34
C ARG A 33 -5.88 -6.70 18.93
N LYS A 34 -6.77 -6.09 18.15
CA LYS A 34 -8.15 -5.79 18.58
C LYS A 34 -8.99 -7.05 18.71
N LEU A 35 -8.90 -7.98 17.74
CA LEU A 35 -9.54 -9.29 17.79
C LEU A 35 -9.04 -10.14 18.96
N ARG A 36 -7.71 -10.20 19.16
CA ARG A 36 -7.12 -10.91 20.29
C ARG A 36 -7.51 -10.29 21.64
N LYS A 37 -7.70 -8.98 21.72
CA LYS A 37 -8.19 -8.30 22.94
C LYS A 37 -9.67 -8.59 23.22
N LEU A 38 -10.49 -8.72 22.18
CA LEU A 38 -11.89 -9.15 22.33
C LEU A 38 -12.02 -10.63 22.69
N ALA A 39 -11.15 -11.49 22.12
CA ALA A 39 -11.08 -12.90 22.46
C ALA A 39 -10.50 -13.17 23.86
N ALA A 40 -9.62 -12.30 24.36
CA ALA A 40 -8.91 -12.48 25.63
C ALA A 40 -9.62 -11.94 26.87
N GLY A 41 -10.86 -11.46 26.77
CA GLY A 41 -11.70 -11.45 27.98
C GLY A 41 -12.69 -10.30 28.14
N ASN A 42 -13.96 -10.72 28.25
CA ASN A 42 -14.82 -10.38 29.39
C ASN A 42 -14.57 -11.33 30.59
N GLY A 43 -13.33 -11.83 30.74
CA GLY A 43 -12.94 -12.68 31.85
C GLY A 43 -12.39 -11.85 32.99
N ASP A 44 -13.28 -11.34 33.85
CA ASP A 44 -12.94 -10.93 35.21
C ASP A 44 -12.40 -12.16 35.97
N ALA A 45 -11.08 -12.33 35.98
CA ALA A 45 -10.42 -13.39 36.73
C ALA A 45 -9.31 -12.78 37.59
N LYS A 46 -9.71 -12.36 38.80
CA LYS A 46 -8.83 -12.36 39.97
C LYS A 46 -8.42 -13.81 40.25
N GLY A 47 -7.12 -14.07 40.32
CA GLY A 47 -6.57 -15.23 41.02
C GLY A 47 -5.59 -16.05 40.20
N GLY A 48 -4.51 -16.48 40.87
CA GLY A 48 -3.67 -17.57 40.38
C GLY A 48 -2.20 -17.23 40.26
N ALA A 49 -1.52 -17.16 41.41
CA ALA A 49 -0.10 -17.43 41.47
C ALA A 49 0.19 -18.89 41.09
N GLY A 50 1.32 -19.14 40.42
CA GLY A 50 1.97 -20.46 40.41
C GLY A 50 2.39 -20.97 39.03
N GLY A 51 3.60 -21.54 38.98
CA GLY A 51 3.92 -22.60 38.03
C GLY A 51 5.01 -22.29 37.02
N ALA A 52 6.25 -22.61 37.38
CA ALA A 52 7.38 -22.72 36.48
C ALA A 52 7.16 -23.82 35.43
N SER A 53 7.62 -23.60 34.18
CA SER A 53 7.99 -24.71 33.31
C SER A 53 9.13 -24.34 32.37
N LYS A 54 10.23 -25.03 32.64
CA LYS A 54 11.57 -24.93 32.07
C LYS A 54 11.59 -25.81 30.82
N ARG A 55 11.67 -25.24 29.62
CA ARG A 55 11.98 -26.01 28.40
C ARG A 55 13.28 -25.52 27.77
N LYS A 56 14.32 -26.32 28.01
CA LYS A 56 15.59 -26.41 27.27
C LYS A 56 15.32 -26.84 25.83
N ARG A 57 15.89 -26.12 24.86
CA ARG A 57 16.44 -26.55 23.56
C ARG A 57 17.06 -25.27 22.99
N GLY A 58 18.39 -25.11 22.82
CA GLY A 58 19.38 -26.06 22.35
C GLY A 58 19.60 -25.80 20.86
N GLY A 59 20.50 -24.87 20.51
CA GLY A 59 20.83 -24.54 19.12
C GLY A 59 21.92 -23.46 19.06
N ARG A 60 23.17 -23.91 18.92
CA ARG A 60 24.40 -23.11 18.90
C ARG A 60 24.50 -22.35 17.57
N GLY A 61 24.86 -21.07 17.63
CA GLY A 61 25.26 -20.23 16.50
C GLY A 61 26.30 -19.21 16.97
N PRO A 62 27.25 -18.81 16.12
CA PRO A 62 28.57 -18.34 16.52
C PRO A 62 28.60 -16.92 17.08
N ASP A 63 29.37 -16.80 18.16
CA ASP A 63 30.17 -15.65 18.61
C ASP A 63 29.78 -14.25 18.13
N LYS A 64 28.65 -13.75 18.64
CA LYS A 64 28.42 -12.30 18.73
C LYS A 64 28.81 -11.85 20.13
N LYS A 65 29.97 -11.18 20.22
CA LYS A 65 30.51 -10.55 21.43
C LYS A 65 29.38 -9.91 22.26
N PRO A 66 29.31 -10.17 23.58
CA PRO A 66 28.25 -9.67 24.43
C PRO A 66 28.30 -8.14 24.46
N ARG A 67 27.42 -7.49 23.69
CA ARG A 67 27.14 -6.07 23.88
C ARG A 67 26.62 -5.91 25.31
N LYS A 68 27.43 -5.29 26.17
CA LYS A 68 27.08 -4.90 27.54
C LYS A 68 25.67 -4.30 27.49
N ARG A 69 24.70 -5.04 28.01
CA ARG A 69 23.32 -4.61 28.17
C ARG A 69 23.37 -3.37 29.07
N ARG A 70 23.38 -2.19 28.45
CA ARG A 70 23.14 -0.94 29.17
C ARG A 70 21.78 -1.13 29.83
N GLY A 71 21.79 -1.18 31.16
CA GLY A 71 20.58 -1.34 31.95
C GLY A 71 19.54 -0.31 31.52
N PRO A 72 18.24 -0.64 31.62
CA PRO A 72 17.19 0.33 31.36
C PRO A 72 17.50 1.61 32.16
N PRO A 73 17.46 2.79 31.53
CA PRO A 73 17.74 4.04 32.22
C PRO A 73 16.84 4.09 33.46
N LYS A 74 17.46 4.17 34.65
CA LYS A 74 16.75 4.37 35.91
C LYS A 74 15.82 5.55 35.70
N SER A 75 14.52 5.28 35.75
CA SER A 75 13.45 6.25 35.64
C SER A 75 13.66 7.28 36.74
N ARG A 76 14.28 8.40 36.36
CA ARG A 76 14.38 9.59 37.18
C ARG A 76 12.93 10.01 37.46
N ALA A 77 12.53 9.92 38.71
CA ALA A 77 11.24 10.36 39.19
C ALA A 77 11.16 11.87 39.01
N GLU A 78 10.72 12.30 37.82
CA GLU A 78 10.41 13.70 37.54
C GLU A 78 9.05 14.01 38.13
N GLY A 79 9.04 14.97 39.04
CA GLY A 79 7.84 15.49 39.68
C GLY A 79 6.83 16.05 38.67
N GLY A 80 5.56 15.68 38.86
CA GLY A 80 4.51 16.67 39.14
C GLY A 80 4.29 17.83 38.16
N ALA A 81 4.36 17.65 36.84
CA ALA A 81 3.85 18.66 35.89
C ALA A 81 3.21 18.10 34.61
N GLY A 82 2.99 16.78 34.52
CA GLY A 82 2.50 16.09 33.31
C GLY A 82 0.98 16.05 33.11
N GLY A 83 0.17 16.50 34.07
CA GLY A 83 -1.29 16.31 34.05
C GLY A 83 -2.06 17.15 33.03
N GLY A 84 -1.54 18.32 32.64
CA GLY A 84 -2.25 19.25 31.76
C GLY A 84 -2.29 18.82 30.29
N ARG A 85 -1.21 18.22 29.78
CA ARG A 85 -1.12 17.82 28.36
C ARG A 85 -2.04 16.65 28.03
N LYS A 86 -2.20 15.69 28.95
CA LYS A 86 -3.10 14.54 28.79
C LYS A 86 -4.58 14.97 28.73
N LYS A 87 -5.00 15.86 29.65
CA LYS A 87 -6.37 16.40 29.66
C LYS A 87 -6.70 17.19 28.39
N LYS A 88 -5.75 17.94 27.82
CA LYS A 88 -5.94 18.69 26.58
C LYS A 88 -6.11 17.78 25.34
N ALA A 89 -5.34 16.69 25.26
CA ALA A 89 -5.48 15.73 24.16
C ALA A 89 -6.83 15.00 24.21
N GLU A 90 -7.25 14.57 25.40
CA GLU A 90 -8.52 13.87 25.60
C GLU A 90 -9.74 14.75 25.27
N LYS A 91 -9.69 16.04 25.65
CA LYS A 91 -10.71 17.02 25.26
C LYS A 91 -10.82 17.16 23.73
N ARG A 92 -9.70 17.24 23.01
CA ARG A 92 -9.70 17.34 21.53
C ARG A 92 -10.25 16.07 20.87
N VAL A 93 -9.95 14.90 21.39
CA VAL A 93 -10.50 13.63 20.87
C VAL A 93 -12.00 13.57 21.10
N ARG A 94 -12.47 13.93 22.30
CA ARG A 94 -13.90 13.97 22.63
C ARG A 94 -14.66 14.98 21.78
N GLU A 95 -14.11 16.17 21.59
CA GLU A 95 -14.70 17.22 20.76
C GLU A 95 -14.76 16.81 19.27
N ARG A 96 -13.73 16.12 18.78
CA ARG A 96 -13.74 15.56 17.42
C ARG A 96 -14.75 14.43 17.27
N ALA A 97 -14.93 13.61 18.30
CA ALA A 97 -15.91 12.53 18.31
C ALA A 97 -17.36 13.04 18.45
N SER A 98 -17.57 14.18 19.14
CA SER A 98 -18.90 14.78 19.31
C SER A 98 -19.37 15.62 18.13
N ARG A 99 -18.50 15.88 17.14
CA ARG A 99 -18.92 16.56 15.91
C ARG A 99 -19.88 15.65 15.14
N PRO A 100 -21.11 16.10 14.85
CA PRO A 100 -22.04 15.29 14.06
C PRO A 100 -21.41 15.01 12.70
N TYR A 101 -21.29 13.72 12.36
CA TYR A 101 -20.82 13.31 11.04
C TYR A 101 -21.87 13.73 10.03
N LYS A 102 -21.60 14.79 9.27
CA LYS A 102 -22.40 15.14 8.10
C LYS A 102 -22.00 14.18 6.98
N PRO A 103 -22.86 13.21 6.59
CA PRO A 103 -22.54 12.32 5.48
C PRO A 103 -22.31 13.19 4.25
N LYS A 104 -21.14 13.04 3.63
CA LYS A 104 -20.92 13.66 2.32
C LYS A 104 -21.88 12.99 1.33
N PRO A 105 -22.58 13.77 0.47
CA PRO A 105 -23.41 13.18 -0.56
C PRO A 105 -22.56 12.23 -1.39
N LYS A 106 -23.10 11.04 -1.70
CA LYS A 106 -22.42 10.08 -2.57
C LYS A 106 -22.45 10.70 -3.97
N PRO A 107 -21.30 11.01 -4.59
CA PRO A 107 -21.31 11.51 -5.97
C PRO A 107 -21.91 10.44 -6.88
N GLU A 108 -22.83 10.87 -7.75
CA GLU A 108 -23.32 10.08 -8.86
C GLU A 108 -22.29 10.16 -9.98
N TYR A 109 -21.94 9.02 -10.56
CA TYR A 109 -20.95 8.95 -11.63
C TYR A 109 -21.68 8.56 -12.92
N PRO A 110 -21.41 9.24 -14.05
CA PRO A 110 -21.86 8.76 -15.34
C PRO A 110 -21.20 7.39 -15.59
N VAL A 111 -22.04 6.37 -15.74
CA VAL A 111 -21.58 5.03 -16.13
C VAL A 111 -21.61 5.00 -17.64
N GLU A 112 -20.45 5.04 -18.28
CA GLU A 112 -20.36 4.81 -19.72
C GLU A 112 -20.30 3.30 -19.95
N ASP A 113 -21.21 2.79 -20.79
CA ASP A 113 -21.19 1.41 -21.24
C ASP A 113 -20.11 1.25 -22.30
N ILE A 114 -19.08 0.45 -21.98
CA ILE A 114 -17.96 0.18 -22.88
C ILE A 114 -18.31 -1.04 -23.72
N PRO A 115 -18.30 -0.96 -25.07
CA PRO A 115 -18.61 -2.10 -25.92
C PRO A 115 -17.56 -3.21 -25.73
N GLY A 116 -18.01 -4.47 -25.73
CA GLY A 116 -17.12 -5.63 -25.51
C GLY A 116 -15.99 -5.74 -26.52
N ASP A 117 -16.22 -5.33 -27.77
CA ASP A 117 -15.24 -5.41 -28.86
C ASP A 117 -14.08 -4.42 -28.69
N PHE A 118 -14.24 -3.42 -27.82
CA PHE A 118 -13.17 -2.49 -27.47
C PHE A 118 -11.94 -3.23 -26.92
N TYR A 119 -12.15 -4.29 -26.13
CA TYR A 119 -11.07 -4.99 -25.42
C TYR A 119 -10.23 -5.90 -26.33
N ASP A 120 -10.72 -6.24 -27.51
CA ASP A 120 -9.99 -7.07 -28.47
C ASP A 120 -8.81 -6.31 -29.12
N THR A 121 -8.87 -4.97 -29.12
CA THR A 121 -7.83 -4.09 -29.70
C THR A 121 -7.07 -3.28 -28.64
N TYR A 122 -7.37 -3.49 -27.35
CA TYR A 122 -6.80 -2.70 -26.26
C TYR A 122 -5.54 -3.36 -25.69
N ASP A 123 -4.38 -2.80 -26.00
CA ASP A 123 -3.06 -3.36 -25.63
C ASP A 123 -2.65 -3.09 -24.17
N ALA A 124 -3.24 -2.10 -23.51
CA ALA A 124 -2.88 -1.73 -22.14
C ALA A 124 -3.48 -2.69 -21.09
N PRO A 125 -2.89 -2.80 -19.89
CA PRO A 125 -3.43 -3.64 -18.84
C PRO A 125 -4.83 -3.17 -18.43
N TRP A 126 -5.73 -4.13 -18.25
CA TRP A 126 -7.10 -3.88 -17.82
C TRP A 126 -7.60 -5.03 -16.95
N CYS A 127 -8.61 -4.75 -16.13
CA CYS A 127 -9.16 -5.73 -15.21
C CYS A 127 -10.10 -6.70 -15.92
N ARG A 128 -9.69 -7.95 -16.06
CA ARG A 128 -10.43 -9.04 -16.72
C ARG A 128 -11.80 -9.32 -16.11
N TYR A 129 -11.98 -9.02 -14.82
CA TYR A 129 -13.28 -9.15 -14.17
C TYR A 129 -14.25 -8.03 -14.55
N CYS A 130 -13.88 -6.76 -14.33
CA CYS A 130 -14.84 -5.64 -14.47
C CYS A 130 -14.61 -4.69 -15.64
N GLY A 131 -13.60 -4.92 -16.47
CA GLY A 131 -13.27 -4.05 -17.60
C GLY A 131 -12.54 -2.75 -17.22
N ALA A 132 -12.19 -2.53 -15.96
CA ALA A 132 -11.52 -1.29 -15.55
C ALA A 132 -10.17 -1.11 -16.26
N ARG A 133 -10.03 -0.01 -17.01
CA ARG A 133 -8.81 0.37 -17.75
C ARG A 133 -7.90 1.30 -16.95
N ALA A 134 -8.45 1.98 -15.95
CA ALA A 134 -7.71 2.81 -15.02
C ALA A 134 -7.96 2.35 -13.58
N SER A 135 -6.87 2.05 -12.89
CA SER A 135 -6.82 1.66 -11.48
C SER A 135 -5.53 2.22 -10.89
N GLY A 136 -5.48 2.40 -9.56
CA GLY A 136 -4.24 2.83 -8.89
C GLY A 136 -3.07 1.88 -9.16
N GLN A 137 -3.37 0.58 -9.30
CA GLN A 137 -2.42 -0.44 -9.73
C GLN A 137 -3.20 -1.62 -10.33
N PHE A 138 -2.54 -2.38 -11.21
CA PHE A 138 -3.02 -3.68 -11.67
C PHE A 138 -2.22 -4.77 -10.96
N GLN A 139 -2.95 -5.72 -10.38
CA GLN A 139 -2.41 -6.82 -9.58
C GLN A 139 -2.51 -8.13 -10.35
N ARG A 140 -1.77 -9.14 -9.88
CA ARG A 140 -1.81 -10.49 -10.44
C ARG A 140 -3.18 -11.13 -10.19
N GLY A 141 -3.68 -11.81 -11.20
CA GLY A 141 -4.89 -12.64 -11.15
C GLY A 141 -4.58 -14.10 -11.50
N PRO A 142 -5.61 -14.95 -11.59
CA PRO A 142 -5.43 -16.36 -11.97
C PRO A 142 -4.79 -16.51 -13.35
N TRP A 143 -5.05 -15.58 -14.26
CA TRP A 143 -4.53 -15.61 -15.64
C TRP A 143 -3.15 -14.97 -15.83
N GLY A 144 -2.48 -14.53 -14.75
CA GLY A 144 -1.17 -13.91 -14.82
C GLY A 144 -1.10 -12.47 -14.29
N PRO A 145 0.05 -11.79 -14.50
CA PRO A 145 0.31 -10.48 -13.93
C PRO A 145 -0.59 -9.39 -14.53
N ALA A 146 -0.90 -8.36 -13.73
CA ALA A 146 -1.66 -7.18 -14.14
C ALA A 146 -3.05 -7.44 -14.79
N THR A 147 -3.73 -8.50 -14.38
CA THR A 147 -5.05 -8.89 -14.92
C THR A 147 -6.24 -8.47 -14.05
N LEU A 148 -6.01 -8.02 -12.81
CA LEU A 148 -7.06 -7.56 -11.90
C LEU A 148 -6.76 -6.14 -11.38
N CYS A 149 -7.79 -5.32 -11.21
CA CYS A 149 -7.65 -4.08 -10.45
C CYS A 149 -7.54 -4.39 -8.95
N VAL A 150 -7.03 -3.43 -8.16
CA VAL A 150 -6.83 -3.60 -6.71
C VAL A 150 -8.12 -4.05 -6.00
N ALA A 151 -9.27 -3.49 -6.38
CA ALA A 151 -10.55 -3.84 -5.76
C ALA A 151 -10.88 -5.34 -5.94
N HIS A 152 -10.72 -5.87 -7.16
CA HIS A 152 -11.03 -7.26 -7.46
C HIS A 152 -9.96 -8.24 -6.97
N TYR A 153 -8.69 -7.81 -6.98
CA TYR A 153 -7.63 -8.56 -6.33
C TYR A 153 -7.93 -8.79 -4.84
N VAL A 154 -8.38 -7.76 -4.12
CA VAL A 154 -8.77 -7.88 -2.70
C VAL A 154 -9.98 -8.80 -2.52
N THR A 155 -11.00 -8.73 -3.40
CA THR A 155 -12.19 -9.60 -3.27
C THR A 155 -11.91 -11.06 -3.60
N TRP A 156 -10.99 -11.32 -4.52
CA TRP A 156 -10.57 -12.66 -4.92
C TRP A 156 -9.54 -13.24 -3.94
N TRP A 157 -8.38 -12.60 -3.80
CA TRP A 157 -7.26 -13.15 -3.04
C TRP A 157 -7.43 -13.04 -1.52
N GLN A 158 -7.76 -11.85 -1.02
CA GLN A 158 -7.83 -11.60 0.43
C GLN A 158 -9.16 -12.07 1.02
N LYS A 159 -10.28 -11.75 0.36
CA LYS A 159 -11.63 -12.07 0.88
C LYS A 159 -12.15 -13.43 0.42
N ARG A 160 -11.65 -13.98 -0.69
CA ARG A 160 -12.15 -15.23 -1.30
C ARG A 160 -13.66 -15.25 -1.49
N THR A 161 -14.23 -14.07 -1.75
CA THR A 161 -15.67 -13.88 -2.00
C THR A 161 -15.99 -13.94 -3.49
N LEU A 162 -14.98 -13.73 -4.32
CA LEU A 162 -15.09 -13.80 -5.77
C LEU A 162 -14.48 -15.12 -6.23
N ASP A 163 -15.32 -16.00 -6.78
CA ASP A 163 -14.87 -17.26 -7.36
C ASP A 163 -14.55 -17.07 -8.84
N LEU A 164 -13.30 -17.35 -9.20
CA LEU A 164 -12.79 -17.26 -10.57
C LEU A 164 -12.39 -18.63 -11.13
N THR A 165 -12.63 -19.71 -10.38
CA THR A 165 -12.30 -21.08 -10.81
C THR A 165 -12.95 -21.49 -12.14
N PRO A 166 -14.17 -21.06 -12.51
CA PRO A 166 -14.76 -21.44 -13.81
C PRO A 166 -14.01 -20.90 -15.02
N TRP A 167 -13.12 -19.91 -14.84
CA TRP A 167 -12.38 -19.25 -15.90
C TRP A 167 -10.88 -19.44 -15.76
N GLU A 168 -10.39 -20.33 -14.89
CA GLU A 168 -8.96 -20.46 -14.62
C GLU A 168 -8.16 -20.96 -15.85
N ASP A 169 -8.79 -21.80 -16.68
CA ASP A 169 -8.14 -22.42 -17.84
C ASP A 169 -8.05 -21.49 -19.07
N GLU A 170 -8.95 -20.51 -19.19
CA GLU A 170 -9.04 -19.64 -20.37
C GLU A 170 -8.95 -18.15 -20.00
N LEU A 171 -8.03 -17.41 -20.64
CA LEU A 171 -7.93 -15.97 -20.47
C LEU A 171 -9.15 -15.27 -21.10
N PRO A 172 -10.02 -14.61 -20.32
CA PRO A 172 -11.20 -13.96 -20.87
C PRO A 172 -10.80 -12.78 -21.76
N ARG A 173 -11.30 -12.81 -23.00
CA ARG A 173 -11.13 -11.70 -23.96
C ARG A 173 -12.01 -10.50 -23.60
N ARG A 174 -13.15 -10.74 -22.94
CA ARG A 174 -14.14 -9.74 -22.56
C ARG A 174 -14.33 -9.70 -21.04
N PRO A 175 -14.76 -8.55 -20.46
CA PRO A 175 -15.05 -8.45 -19.03
C PRO A 175 -16.12 -9.45 -18.61
N ILE A 176 -15.89 -10.15 -17.49
CA ILE A 176 -16.83 -11.12 -16.91
C ILE A 176 -18.09 -10.40 -16.39
N ASP A 177 -17.89 -9.30 -15.66
CA ASP A 177 -18.98 -8.50 -15.08
C ASP A 177 -18.66 -6.99 -15.19
N PRO A 178 -19.04 -6.34 -16.31
CA PRO A 178 -18.80 -4.92 -16.52
C PRO A 178 -19.60 -4.02 -15.56
N THR A 179 -20.62 -4.54 -14.88
CA THR A 179 -21.46 -3.75 -13.96
C THR A 179 -20.70 -3.36 -12.68
N GLN A 180 -19.68 -4.13 -12.31
CA GLN A 180 -18.80 -3.88 -11.16
C GLN A 180 -17.60 -2.98 -11.52
N ASN A 181 -17.68 -2.21 -12.60
CA ASN A 181 -16.58 -1.37 -13.02
C ASN A 181 -16.30 -0.26 -11.98
N THR A 182 -15.08 -0.25 -11.45
CA THR A 182 -14.62 0.72 -10.44
C THR A 182 -13.80 1.87 -11.04
N GLU A 183 -13.59 1.87 -12.36
CA GLU A 183 -12.82 2.87 -13.10
C GLU A 183 -13.39 4.29 -12.89
N TRP A 184 -14.72 4.45 -12.95
CA TRP A 184 -15.37 5.76 -12.82
C TRP A 184 -15.10 6.41 -11.46
N LYS A 185 -15.20 5.62 -10.39
CA LYS A 185 -14.88 6.06 -9.03
C LYS A 185 -13.41 6.47 -8.92
N TYR A 186 -12.52 5.72 -9.55
CA TYR A 186 -11.08 6.03 -9.56
C TYR A 186 -10.80 7.33 -10.32
N LYS A 187 -11.32 7.49 -11.55
CA LYS A 187 -11.18 8.70 -12.37
C LYS A 187 -11.65 9.95 -11.65
N HIS A 188 -12.84 9.90 -11.03
CA HIS A 188 -13.35 11.03 -10.26
C HIS A 188 -12.47 11.34 -9.03
N THR A 189 -12.00 10.33 -8.31
CA THR A 189 -11.10 10.53 -7.17
C THR A 189 -9.78 11.17 -7.61
N MET A 190 -9.26 10.79 -8.78
CA MET A 190 -8.06 11.38 -9.36
C MET A 190 -8.28 12.82 -9.80
N GLN A 191 -9.40 13.13 -10.47
CA GLN A 191 -9.78 14.50 -10.84
C GLN A 191 -9.90 15.40 -9.61
N GLU A 192 -10.56 14.92 -8.54
CA GLU A 192 -10.70 15.69 -7.30
C GLU A 192 -9.34 15.93 -6.61
N ARG A 193 -8.44 14.94 -6.63
CA ARG A 193 -7.07 15.12 -6.12
C ARG A 193 -6.29 16.14 -6.92
N LEU A 194 -6.41 16.12 -8.25
CA LEU A 194 -5.77 17.11 -9.12
C LEU A 194 -6.33 18.51 -8.87
N ARG A 195 -7.65 18.64 -8.74
CA ARG A 195 -8.33 19.90 -8.40
C ARG A 195 -7.85 20.47 -7.07
N GLN A 196 -7.75 19.62 -6.03
CA GLN A 196 -7.23 20.04 -4.72
C GLN A 196 -5.75 20.42 -4.78
N ALA A 197 -4.94 19.70 -5.56
CA ALA A 197 -3.54 20.04 -5.75
C ALA A 197 -3.37 21.39 -6.47
N GLU A 198 -4.20 21.66 -7.48
CA GLU A 198 -4.22 22.94 -8.19
C GLU A 198 -4.73 24.08 -7.30
N GLU A 199 -5.81 23.89 -6.55
CA GLU A 199 -6.31 24.88 -5.59
C GLU A 199 -5.26 25.20 -4.53
N THR A 200 -4.58 24.17 -4.00
CA THR A 200 -3.48 24.35 -3.06
C THR A 200 -2.36 25.14 -3.72
N ARG A 201 -1.97 24.80 -4.95
CA ARG A 201 -0.96 25.54 -5.73
C ARG A 201 -1.36 27.01 -5.93
N LEU A 202 -2.61 27.28 -6.27
CA LEU A 202 -3.13 28.64 -6.44
C LEU A 202 -3.13 29.42 -5.12
N MET A 203 -3.57 28.81 -4.00
CA MET A 203 -3.50 29.44 -2.69
C MET A 203 -2.06 29.81 -2.30
N HIS A 204 -1.09 28.96 -2.64
CA HIS A 204 0.33 29.29 -2.48
C HIS A 204 0.73 30.45 -3.40
N LEU A 205 0.30 30.49 -4.67
CA LEU A 205 0.64 31.61 -5.55
C LEU A 205 0.02 32.95 -5.11
N THR A 206 -1.19 32.96 -4.55
CA THR A 206 -1.92 34.19 -4.23
C THR A 206 -1.65 34.76 -2.84
N ASN A 207 -1.04 34.01 -1.91
CA ASN A 207 -0.84 34.47 -0.53
C ASN A 207 0.62 34.86 -0.21
N PRO A 208 1.09 36.09 -0.45
CA PRO A 208 2.51 36.46 -0.29
C PRO A 208 3.10 36.25 1.12
N ASN A 209 2.27 36.02 2.14
CA ASN A 209 2.73 35.72 3.50
C ASN A 209 3.13 34.24 3.71
N TRP A 210 2.78 33.30 2.82
CA TRP A 210 3.17 31.90 2.99
C TRP A 210 4.69 31.70 2.90
N ALA A 211 5.38 32.52 2.09
CA ALA A 211 6.84 32.49 1.97
C ALA A 211 7.54 32.93 3.27
N LYS A 212 6.88 33.72 4.11
CA LYS A 212 7.46 34.23 5.37
C LYS A 212 7.34 33.25 6.54
N SER A 213 6.45 32.27 6.49
CA SER A 213 6.27 31.33 7.61
C SER A 213 7.33 30.24 7.67
N GLY A 214 8.18 30.08 6.65
CA GLY A 214 9.35 29.19 6.66
C GLY A 214 9.06 27.71 6.95
N SER A 215 7.80 27.29 6.98
CA SER A 215 7.41 26.05 7.66
C SER A 215 6.85 24.94 6.77
N TYR A 216 6.81 25.09 5.44
CA TYR A 216 6.38 23.98 4.58
C TYR A 216 6.88 24.10 3.14
N VAL A 217 7.87 23.28 2.79
CA VAL A 217 8.09 22.89 1.38
C VAL A 217 7.16 21.70 1.16
N PRO A 218 6.08 21.82 0.36
CA PRO A 218 5.28 20.66 0.02
C PRO A 218 6.18 19.67 -0.70
N THR A 219 6.51 18.57 -0.03
CA THR A 219 7.08 17.39 -0.67
C THR A 219 5.99 16.85 -1.58
N VAL A 220 5.91 17.38 -2.80
CA VAL A 220 5.17 16.71 -3.86
C VAL A 220 5.85 15.35 -3.97
N PRO A 221 5.16 14.22 -3.75
CA PRO A 221 5.77 12.93 -3.94
C PRO A 221 6.30 12.87 -5.37
N ASP A 222 7.62 12.83 -5.50
CA ASP A 222 8.42 12.87 -6.75
C ASP A 222 8.08 11.73 -7.74
N GLN A 223 7.12 10.88 -7.38
CA GLN A 223 6.67 9.73 -8.13
C GLN A 223 5.89 10.08 -9.41
N TYR A 224 5.41 11.33 -9.56
CA TYR A 224 4.68 11.77 -10.76
C TYR A 224 5.44 12.77 -11.64
N SER A 225 6.63 13.20 -11.21
CA SER A 225 7.44 14.22 -11.91
C SER A 225 8.62 13.63 -12.67
N ARG A 226 8.92 12.33 -12.50
CA ARG A 226 9.96 11.67 -13.29
C ARG A 226 9.45 11.44 -14.71
N PRO A 227 10.03 12.08 -15.74
CA PRO A 227 9.80 11.64 -17.10
C PRO A 227 10.23 10.19 -17.23
N LEU A 228 9.43 9.38 -17.94
CA LEU A 228 9.72 7.99 -18.33
C LEU A 228 10.91 7.91 -19.32
N THR A 229 11.91 8.79 -19.19
CA THR A 229 13.18 8.65 -19.90
C THR A 229 13.98 7.61 -19.15
N GLY A 230 14.02 6.39 -19.70
CA GLY A 230 14.78 5.27 -19.17
C GLY A 230 16.19 5.69 -18.78
N ARG A 231 16.51 5.61 -17.49
CA ARG A 231 17.89 5.57 -17.01
C ARG A 231 18.44 4.17 -17.26
N GLY A 232 18.56 3.82 -18.54
CA GLY A 232 19.38 2.72 -19.01
C GLY A 232 20.84 3.12 -18.90
N SER A 233 21.52 2.58 -17.88
CA SER A 233 22.85 1.96 -17.99
C SER A 233 23.88 2.59 -18.95
N ALA A 234 24.20 3.89 -18.83
CA ALA A 234 25.33 4.49 -19.54
C ALA A 234 26.71 4.27 -18.85
N ARG A 235 26.81 3.40 -17.83
CA ARG A 235 28.03 3.28 -16.99
C ARG A 235 28.77 1.96 -17.11
N ARG A 236 28.49 1.12 -18.11
CA ARG A 236 29.17 -0.17 -18.34
C ARG A 236 29.59 -0.42 -19.80
N GLN A 237 30.03 0.61 -20.53
CA GLN A 237 30.68 0.41 -21.84
C GLN A 237 32.12 0.96 -21.91
N ALA A 238 32.67 1.54 -20.84
CA ALA A 238 34.03 2.10 -20.86
C ALA A 238 35.16 1.12 -20.49
N SER A 239 34.90 -0.19 -20.44
CA SER A 239 35.91 -1.18 -20.00
C SER A 239 35.99 -2.45 -20.85
N ARG A 240 35.53 -2.39 -22.11
CA ARG A 240 35.67 -3.51 -23.08
C ARG A 240 36.47 -3.18 -24.34
N GLU A 241 37.10 -2.02 -24.44
CA GLU A 241 37.95 -1.63 -25.58
C GLU A 241 39.46 -1.58 -25.23
N ALA A 242 39.91 -2.35 -24.23
CA ALA A 242 41.31 -2.32 -23.77
C ALA A 242 41.99 -3.71 -23.66
N GLU A 243 41.48 -4.74 -24.31
CA GLU A 243 42.18 -6.02 -24.49
C GLU A 243 42.03 -6.54 -25.92
#